data_AF-A0A060BQT6-F1
#
_entry.id   AF-A0A060BQT6-F1
#
_cell.length_a   1.000
_cell.length_b   1.000
_cell.length_c   1.000
_cell.angle_alpha   90.00
_cell.angle_beta   90.00
_cell.angle_gamma   90.00
#
_symmetry.space_group_name_H-M   'P 1'
#
loop_
_entity.id
_entity.type
_entity.pdbx_description
1 polymer ?
#
loop_
_entity_poly.entity_id
_entity_poly.type
_entity_poly.pdbx_seq_one_letter_code
_entity_poly.pdbx_strand_id
1 'polypeptide(L)'
;EDWLRKSDLAVTFLDRYGNEVGTRGIRHNDSVPLDQFPDHLIKAVLATEDRRFYEHFGIDIGGTARALVTNARAGGVVQGGSSLSQQLAKNLFLSNERTIDRKIKEA
;
A
#
# COMPACT_ATOMS: atom_id res chain seq x y z
N GLU A 1 0.25 -5.06 -22.27
CA GLU A 1 1.09 -3.85 -22.36
C GLU A 1 1.75 -3.62 -21.02
N ASP A 2 3.07 -3.62 -21.00
CA ASP A 2 3.90 -3.60 -19.77
C ASP A 2 3.99 -2.16 -19.24
N TRP A 3 3.09 -1.82 -18.31
CA TRP A 3 2.93 -0.45 -17.78
C TRP A 3 4.12 -0.01 -16.89
N LEU A 4 4.98 -0.94 -16.48
CA LEU A 4 6.21 -0.66 -15.73
C LEU A 4 7.28 0.07 -16.56
N ARG A 5 7.10 0.20 -17.89
CA ARG A 5 8.13 0.73 -18.81
C ARG A 5 7.83 2.08 -19.46
N LYS A 6 6.70 2.74 -19.16
CA LYS A 6 6.57 4.17 -19.46
C LYS A 6 7.14 4.96 -18.30
N SER A 7 8.47 5.05 -18.26
CA SER A 7 9.15 6.00 -17.38
C SER A 7 8.79 7.40 -17.86
N ASP A 8 7.70 7.97 -17.34
CA ASP A 8 7.44 9.39 -17.45
C ASP A 8 8.63 10.11 -16.79
N LEU A 9 9.50 10.70 -17.63
CA LEU A 9 10.76 11.27 -17.19
C LEU A 9 10.49 12.41 -16.20
N ALA A 10 11.20 12.40 -15.07
CA ALA A 10 11.26 13.53 -14.15
C ALA A 10 12.52 14.35 -14.44
N VAL A 11 12.35 15.67 -14.58
CA VAL A 11 13.44 16.63 -14.79
C VAL A 11 13.62 17.42 -13.50
N THR A 12 14.79 17.33 -12.89
CA THR A 12 15.19 18.14 -11.73
C THR A 12 15.95 19.37 -12.20
N PHE A 13 15.48 20.56 -11.80
CA PHE A 13 16.12 21.84 -12.07
C PHE A 13 17.05 22.20 -10.92
N LEU A 14 18.32 22.48 -11.23
CA LEU A 14 19.33 22.88 -10.27
C LEU A 14 19.69 24.36 -10.44
N ASP A 15 20.04 25.04 -9.35
CA ASP A 15 20.64 26.38 -9.41
C ASP A 15 22.11 26.31 -9.85
N ARG A 16 22.75 27.47 -10.01
CA ARG A 16 24.17 27.58 -10.40
C ARG A 16 25.16 26.97 -9.40
N TYR A 17 24.71 26.62 -8.20
CA TYR A 17 25.50 26.01 -7.13
C TYR A 17 25.19 24.51 -6.97
N GLY A 18 24.25 23.96 -7.75
CA GLY A 18 23.85 22.57 -7.71
C GLY A 18 22.71 22.26 -6.73
N ASN A 19 22.06 23.27 -6.13
CA ASN A 19 20.91 23.05 -5.25
C ASN A 19 19.63 22.82 -6.08
N GLU A 20 18.77 21.92 -5.62
CA GLU A 20 17.47 21.68 -6.28
C GLU A 20 16.52 22.87 -6.12
N VAL A 21 16.09 23.44 -7.25
CA VAL A 21 15.11 24.52 -7.35
C VAL A 21 13.69 23.97 -7.52
N GLY A 22 13.58 22.80 -8.15
CA GLY A 22 12.32 22.08 -8.28
C GLY A 22 12.42 20.93 -9.26
N THR A 23 11.35 20.14 -9.34
CA THR A 23 11.28 18.97 -10.23
C THR A 23 9.96 18.99 -11.01
N ARG A 24 9.99 18.55 -12.27
CA ARG A 24 8.80 18.41 -13.14
C ARG A 24 8.73 17.01 -13.73
N GLY A 25 7.58 16.35 -13.61
CA GLY A 25 7.33 14.98 -14.08
C GLY A 25 6.81 14.08 -12.96
N ILE A 26 6.42 12.84 -13.28
CA ILE A 26 5.93 11.90 -12.28
C ILE A 26 7.13 11.31 -11.52
N ARG A 27 7.30 11.71 -10.26
CA ARG A 27 8.28 11.07 -9.38
C ARG A 27 7.82 9.66 -9.04
N HIS A 28 8.43 8.66 -9.67
CA HIS A 28 8.27 7.26 -9.27
C HIS A 28 9.26 6.83 -8.18
N ASN A 29 10.24 7.67 -7.82
CA ASN A 29 11.47 7.18 -7.19
C ASN A 29 11.84 7.85 -5.86
N ASP A 30 10.85 8.16 -5.02
CA ASP A 30 11.08 8.51 -3.61
C ASP A 30 10.95 7.25 -2.73
N SER A 31 11.52 6.12 -3.16
CA SER A 31 11.59 4.92 -2.31
C SER A 31 12.56 5.19 -1.17
N VAL A 32 12.02 5.51 0.00
CA VAL A 32 12.79 5.71 1.23
C VAL A 32 13.07 4.33 1.84
N PRO A 33 14.34 4.00 2.19
CA PRO A 33 14.66 2.79 2.93
C PRO A 33 13.86 2.67 4.24
N LEU A 34 13.43 1.45 4.59
CA LEU A 34 12.55 1.23 5.75
C LEU A 34 13.15 1.77 7.06
N ASP A 35 14.47 1.67 7.20
CA ASP A 35 15.24 2.12 8.37
C ASP A 35 15.35 3.65 8.52
N GLN A 36 15.03 4.41 7.47
CA GLN A 36 14.95 5.87 7.53
C GLN A 36 13.58 6.37 8.01
N PHE A 37 12.57 5.51 8.06
CA PHE A 37 11.28 5.90 8.61
C PHE A 37 11.32 5.95 10.13
N PRO A 38 10.62 6.91 10.75
CA PRO A 38 10.44 6.91 12.19
C PRO A 38 9.75 5.61 12.65
N ASP A 39 10.30 4.96 13.66
CA ASP A 39 9.79 3.69 14.18
C ASP A 39 8.30 3.75 14.59
N HIS A 40 7.85 4.89 15.12
CA HIS A 40 6.44 5.09 15.48
C HIS A 40 5.51 5.08 14.26
N LEU A 41 5.99 5.52 13.08
CA LEU A 41 5.21 5.48 11.86
C LEU A 41 4.98 4.03 11.42
N ILE A 42 6.05 3.24 11.40
CA ILE A 42 5.98 1.81 11.05
C ILE A 42 5.02 1.10 12.01
N LYS A 43 5.19 1.33 13.32
CA LYS A 43 4.32 0.74 14.35
C LYS A 43 2.86 1.17 14.23
N ALA A 44 2.59 2.44 13.92
CA ALA A 44 1.23 2.94 13.74
C ALA A 44 0.54 2.30 12.52
N VAL A 45 1.27 2.18 11.41
CA VAL A 45 0.76 1.52 10.20
C VAL A 45 0.48 0.05 10.48
N LEU A 46 1.42 -0.69 11.08
CA LEU A 46 1.19 -2.09 11.46
C LEU A 46 0.00 -2.22 12.42
N ALA A 47 -0.09 -1.40 13.46
CA ALA A 47 -1.18 -1.48 14.43
C ALA A 47 -2.57 -1.22 13.81
N THR A 48 -2.64 -0.34 12.80
CA THR A 48 -3.89 0.10 12.18
C THR A 48 -4.31 -0.79 11.02
N GLU A 49 -3.39 -1.13 10.13
CA GLU A 49 -3.66 -1.85 8.89
C GLU A 49 -3.49 -3.36 9.05
N ASP A 50 -2.43 -3.80 9.74
CA ASP A 50 -2.05 -5.21 9.77
C ASP A 50 -1.24 -5.58 11.03
N ARG A 51 -1.93 -5.70 12.17
CA ARG A 51 -1.31 -5.85 13.49
C ARG A 51 -0.46 -7.11 13.62
N ARG A 52 -0.72 -8.12 12.79
CA ARG A 52 -0.06 -9.43 12.81
C ARG A 52 0.75 -9.69 11.55
N PHE A 53 1.18 -8.62 10.88
CA PHE A 53 1.91 -8.70 9.62
C PHE A 53 3.04 -9.74 9.62
N TYR A 54 3.84 -9.77 10.69
CA TYR A 54 4.97 -10.68 10.83
C TYR A 54 4.60 -12.12 11.27
N GLU A 55 3.34 -12.38 11.61
CA GLU A 55 2.86 -13.69 12.07
C GLU A 55 2.18 -14.50 10.95
N HIS A 56 1.93 -13.88 9.79
CA HIS A 56 1.23 -14.52 8.68
C HIS A 56 1.99 -14.42 7.36
N PHE A 57 1.69 -15.32 6.43
CA PHE A 57 2.36 -15.42 5.12
C PHE A 57 1.66 -14.60 4.03
N GLY A 58 1.24 -13.38 4.36
CA GLY A 58 0.61 -12.44 3.43
C GLY A 58 -0.91 -12.41 3.43
N ILE A 59 -1.59 -13.33 4.12
CA ILE A 59 -3.05 -13.27 4.33
C ILE A 59 -3.35 -13.49 5.81
N ASP A 60 -3.99 -12.53 6.47
CA ASP A 60 -4.47 -12.70 7.84
C ASP A 60 -5.87 -13.33 7.87
N ILE A 61 -5.95 -14.66 7.90
CA ILE A 61 -7.22 -15.40 7.98
C ILE A 61 -8.00 -15.01 9.24
N GLY A 62 -7.33 -14.98 10.40
CA GLY A 62 -8.00 -14.63 11.66
C GLY A 62 -8.43 -13.16 11.70
N GLY A 63 -7.66 -12.28 11.04
CA GLY A 63 -7.96 -10.85 10.96
C GLY A 63 -9.15 -10.58 10.05
N THR A 64 -9.18 -11.26 8.90
CA THR A 64 -10.30 -11.25 7.96
C THR A 64 -11.56 -11.77 8.64
N ALA A 65 -11.51 -12.93 9.30
CA ALA A 65 -12.67 -13.50 9.99
C ALA A 65 -13.21 -12.59 11.09
N ARG A 66 -12.34 -12.02 11.92
CA ARG A 66 -12.72 -11.02 12.95
C ARG A 66 -13.39 -9.80 12.34
N ALA A 67 -12.80 -9.24 11.28
CA ALA A 67 -13.34 -8.06 10.60
C ALA A 67 -14.73 -8.36 9.99
N LEU A 68 -14.92 -9.54 9.39
CA LEU A 68 -16.22 -9.98 8.87
C LEU A 68 -17.27 -10.05 9.98
N VAL A 69 -16.98 -10.70 11.10
CA VAL A 69 -17.91 -10.81 12.23
C VAL A 69 -18.24 -9.42 12.81
N THR A 70 -17.24 -8.55 12.95
CA THR A 70 -17.43 -7.21 13.49
C THR A 70 -18.30 -6.35 12.57
N ASN A 71 -18.03 -6.38 11.26
CA ASN A 71 -18.79 -5.64 10.26
C ASN A 71 -20.23 -6.15 10.13
N ALA A 72 -20.43 -7.47 10.19
CA ALA A 72 -21.76 -8.06 10.19
C ALA A 72 -22.60 -7.62 11.40
N ARG A 73 -21.99 -7.58 12.59
CA ARG A 73 -22.64 -7.09 13.82
C ARG A 73 -22.94 -5.59 13.77
N ALA A 74 -22.08 -4.81 13.14
CA ALA A 74 -22.25 -3.36 12.98
C ALA A 74 -23.23 -2.98 11.86
N GLY A 75 -23.66 -3.93 11.02
CA GLY A 75 -24.50 -3.65 9.85
C GLY A 75 -23.79 -2.86 8.73
N GLY A 76 -22.45 -2.81 8.77
CA GLY A 76 -21.65 -1.99 7.87
C GLY A 76 -20.15 -2.22 8.05
N VAL A 77 -19.33 -1.65 7.17
CA VAL A 77 -17.87 -1.78 7.25
C VAL A 77 -17.33 -0.81 8.30
N VAL A 78 -16.85 -1.34 9.42
CA VAL A 78 -16.22 -0.60 10.52
C VAL A 78 -14.78 -1.03 10.79
N GLN A 79 -14.39 -2.21 10.30
CA GLN A 79 -13.04 -2.77 10.44
C GLN A 79 -12.50 -3.30 9.10
N GLY A 80 -11.25 -2.94 8.79
CA GLY A 80 -10.47 -3.51 7.69
C GLY A 80 -10.01 -4.93 8.02
N GLY A 81 -10.04 -5.82 7.01
CA GLY A 81 -9.63 -7.22 7.16
C GLY A 81 -8.48 -7.65 6.23
N SER A 82 -8.05 -6.80 5.30
CA SER A 82 -7.01 -7.13 4.33
C SER A 82 -5.61 -6.89 4.90
N SER A 83 -4.68 -7.79 4.61
CA SER A 83 -3.27 -7.62 4.99
C SER A 83 -2.56 -6.56 4.13
N LEU A 84 -1.41 -6.07 4.60
CA LEU A 84 -0.56 -5.17 3.81
C LEU A 84 -0.11 -5.82 2.49
N SER A 85 0.17 -7.13 2.48
CA SER A 85 0.55 -7.85 1.26
C SER A 85 -0.58 -7.90 0.23
N GLN A 86 -1.83 -8.09 0.68
CA GLN A 86 -2.99 -8.03 -0.22
C GLN A 86 -3.22 -6.62 -0.75
N GLN A 87 -3.05 -5.60 0.09
CA GLN A 87 -3.13 -4.20 -0.33
C GLN A 87 -2.05 -3.88 -1.38
N LEU A 88 -0.82 -4.36 -1.18
CA LEU A 88 0.27 -4.21 -2.14
C LEU A 88 -0.04 -4.93 -3.46
N ALA A 89 -0.47 -6.19 -3.40
CA ALA A 89 -0.83 -6.97 -4.59
C ALA A 89 -1.96 -6.28 -5.38
N LYS A 90 -2.92 -5.69 -4.68
CA LYS A 90 -3.97 -4.86 -5.28
C LYS A 90 -3.40 -3.65 -6.00
N ASN A 91 -2.52 -2.89 -5.35
CA ASN A 91 -1.96 -1.68 -5.93
C ASN A 91 -1.04 -1.97 -7.12
N LEU A 92 -0.34 -3.10 -7.12
CA LEU A 92 0.60 -3.47 -8.17
C LEU A 92 -0.04 -4.21 -9.34
N PHE A 93 -1.02 -5.10 -9.10
CA PHE A 93 -1.45 -6.05 -10.13
C PHE A 93 -2.90 -5.88 -10.58
N LEU A 94 -3.72 -5.10 -9.87
CA LEU A 94 -5.14 -4.98 -10.15
C LEU A 94 -5.47 -3.55 -10.62
N SER A 95 -6.10 -3.44 -11.80
CA SER A 95 -6.69 -2.17 -12.25
C SER A 95 -7.76 -1.71 -11.24
N ASN A 96 -7.99 -0.40 -11.15
CA ASN A 96 -8.87 0.26 -10.16
C ASN A 96 -10.37 -0.15 -10.19
N GLU A 97 -10.76 -1.17 -10.96
CA GLU A 97 -12.14 -1.63 -11.06
C GLU A 97 -12.53 -2.53 -9.86
N ARG A 98 -13.49 -2.04 -9.07
CA ARG A 98 -14.04 -2.76 -7.91
C ARG A 98 -15.05 -3.83 -8.36
N THR A 99 -14.61 -5.06 -8.55
CA THR A 99 -15.50 -6.23 -8.70
C THR A 99 -15.29 -7.27 -7.58
N ILE A 100 -16.34 -8.02 -7.23
CA ILE A 100 -16.31 -9.05 -6.17
C ILE A 100 -15.40 -10.23 -6.58
N ASP A 101 -15.38 -10.56 -7.88
CA ASP A 101 -14.50 -11.60 -8.44
C ASP A 101 -13.00 -11.31 -8.21
N ARG A 102 -12.64 -10.03 -8.13
CA ARG A 102 -11.28 -9.59 -7.80
C ARG A 102 -10.89 -9.97 -6.37
N LYS A 103 -11.82 -9.85 -5.43
CA LYS A 103 -11.58 -10.12 -4.00
C LYS A 103 -11.37 -11.61 -3.71
N ILE A 104 -11.91 -12.49 -4.57
CA ILE A 104 -11.70 -13.94 -4.51
C ILE A 104 -10.32 -14.32 -5.07
N LYS A 105 -9.78 -13.57 -6.05
CA LYS A 105 -8.41 -13.76 -6.56
C LYS A 105 -7.31 -13.20 -5.63
N GLU A 106 -7.67 -12.35 -4.67
CA GLU A 106 -6.78 -11.77 -3.66
C GLU A 106 -6.52 -12.71 -2.45
N ALA A 107 -7.30 -13.77 -2.30
CA ALA A 107 -7.33 -14.65 -1.13
C ALA A 107 -6.74 -16.04 -1.42
#